data_AF-A0A0F8WQP0-F1
#
_entry.id   AF-A0A0F8WQP0-F1
#
_cell.length_a   1.000
_cell.length_b   1.000
_cell.length_c   1.000
_cell.angle_alpha   90.00
_cell.angle_beta   90.00
_cell.angle_gamma   90.00
#
_symmetry.space_group_name_H-M   'P 1'
#
loop_
_entity.id
_entity.type
_entity.pdbx_description
1 polymer ?
#
loop_
_entity_poly.entity_id
_entity_poly.type
_entity_poly.pdbx_seq_one_letter_code
_entity_poly.pdbx_strand_id
1 'polypeptide(L)'
;MLSTAIETNIKGLVEELNFKQKVDRSLDLISQAHKEYGESLVVANSLGKDSSVIWDLAKRVSPDIRGFIVTTRFKPPETKQFMA
;
A
#
# COMPACT_ATOMS: atom_id res chain seq x y z
N MET A 1 7.45 -15.55 7.72
CA MET A 1 6.65 -15.89 8.93
C MET A 1 5.72 -14.73 9.27
N LEU A 2 4.71 -14.51 8.43
CA LEU A 2 3.60 -13.58 8.71
C LEU A 2 2.42 -14.27 9.43
N SER A 3 2.45 -15.60 9.50
CA SER A 3 1.40 -16.45 10.06
C SER A 3 1.38 -16.55 11.59
N THR A 4 2.33 -15.91 12.29
CA THR A 4 2.29 -15.70 13.75
C THR A 4 1.90 -14.25 14.09
N ALA A 5 0.94 -13.68 13.34
CA ALA A 5 0.43 -12.35 13.60
C ALA A 5 -0.47 -12.35 14.84
N ILE A 6 0.15 -12.02 15.97
CA ILE A 6 -0.28 -11.01 16.96
C ILE A 6 -1.76 -10.63 16.83
N GLU A 7 -2.56 -10.87 17.87
CA GLU A 7 -3.83 -10.17 18.10
C GLU A 7 -3.57 -8.67 18.04
N THR A 8 -3.71 -8.12 16.85
CA THR A 8 -3.38 -6.73 16.59
C THR A 8 -4.55 -5.93 17.15
N ASN A 9 -4.29 -5.08 18.15
CA ASN A 9 -5.27 -4.12 18.64
C ASN A 9 -5.55 -3.07 17.54
N ILE A 10 -6.40 -3.42 16.58
CA ILE A 10 -6.75 -2.58 15.44
C ILE A 10 -7.34 -1.25 15.93
N LYS A 11 -8.16 -1.30 16.99
CA LYS A 11 -8.77 -0.11 17.59
C LYS A 11 -7.70 0.88 18.04
N GLY A 12 -6.69 0.42 18.79
CA GLY A 12 -5.57 1.27 19.21
C GLY A 12 -4.78 1.86 18.04
N LEU A 13 -4.52 1.07 16.98
CA LEU A 13 -3.83 1.57 15.78
C LEU A 13 -4.60 2.70 15.07
N VAL A 14 -5.93 2.68 15.14
CA VAL A 14 -6.79 3.69 14.52
C VAL A 14 -6.94 4.92 15.41
N GLU A 15 -7.21 4.72 16.69
CA GLU A 15 -7.60 5.77 17.63
C GLU A 15 -6.41 6.48 18.28
N GLU A 16 -5.29 5.79 18.51
CA GLU A 16 -4.18 6.31 19.31
C GLU A 16 -3.02 6.83 18.48
N LEU A 17 -2.81 6.28 17.28
CA LEU A 17 -1.72 6.73 16.41
C LEU A 17 -2.07 8.04 15.70
N ASN A 18 -1.15 9.00 15.80
CA ASN A 18 -1.20 10.20 14.98
C ASN A 18 -0.81 9.92 13.52
N PHE A 19 -0.97 10.92 12.65
CA PHE A 19 -0.70 10.76 11.22
C PHE A 19 0.74 10.32 10.92
N LYS A 20 1.74 10.95 11.54
CA LYS A 20 3.15 10.61 11.33
C LYS A 20 3.42 9.16 11.73
N GLN A 21 2.92 8.73 12.89
CA GLN A 21 3.08 7.35 13.36
C GLN A 21 2.42 6.34 12.43
N LYS A 22 1.25 6.66 11.87
CA LYS A 22 0.58 5.82 10.86
C LYS A 22 1.42 5.70 9.58
N VAL A 23 2.04 6.80 9.14
CA VAL A 23 2.92 6.80 7.96
C VAL A 23 4.19 5.99 8.23
N ASP A 24 4.90 6.27 9.33
CA ASP A 24 6.13 5.57 9.71
C ASP A 24 5.87 4.05 9.78
N ARG A 25 4.81 3.64 10.48
CA ARG A 25 4.42 2.24 10.60
C ARG A 25 4.10 1.61 9.24
N SER A 26 3.49 2.35 8.33
CA SER A 26 3.16 1.85 6.99
C SER A 26 4.42 1.64 6.14
N LEU A 27 5.38 2.56 6.22
CA LEU A 27 6.69 2.42 5.56
C LEU A 27 7.44 1.20 6.09
N ASP A 28 7.44 0.99 7.41
CA ASP A 28 8.08 -0.17 8.03
C ASP A 28 7.46 -1.49 7.54
N LEU A 29 6.12 -1.57 7.48
CA LEU A 29 5.44 -2.76 6.96
C LEU A 29 5.78 -3.05 5.50
N ILE A 30 5.79 -2.01 4.66
CA ILE A 30 6.12 -2.17 3.24
C ILE A 30 7.60 -2.54 3.08
N SER A 31 8.50 -1.95 3.87
CA SER A 31 9.93 -2.29 3.91
C SER A 31 10.17 -3.74 4.32
N GLN A 32 9.46 -4.22 5.35
CA GLN A 32 9.51 -5.62 5.77
C GLN A 32 9.03 -6.56 4.67
N ALA A 33 7.89 -6.24 4.03
CA ALA A 33 7.37 -7.03 2.91
C ALA A 33 8.34 -7.02 1.71
N HIS A 34 8.94 -5.88 1.40
CA HIS A 34 9.91 -5.78 0.30
C HIS A 34 11.17 -6.59 0.59
N LYS A 35 11.63 -6.62 1.85
CA LYS A 35 12.75 -7.47 2.27
C LYS A 35 12.40 -8.96 2.20
N GLU A 36 11.18 -9.36 2.53
CA GLU A 36 10.74 -10.77 2.51
C GLU A 36 10.48 -11.28 1.08
N TYR A 37 9.88 -10.46 0.21
CA TYR A 37 9.41 -10.89 -1.11
C TYR A 37 10.23 -10.35 -2.30
N GLY A 38 11.09 -9.36 -2.08
CA GLY A 38 11.93 -8.73 -3.10
C GLY A 38 11.13 -8.30 -4.34
N GLU A 39 11.63 -8.68 -5.51
CA GLU A 39 11.03 -8.39 -6.83
C GLU A 39 9.61 -8.95 -7.04
N SER A 40 9.19 -9.90 -6.20
CA SER A 40 7.83 -10.48 -6.25
C SER A 40 6.79 -9.61 -5.54
N LEU A 41 7.21 -8.61 -4.75
CA LEU A 41 6.29 -7.65 -4.15
C LEU A 41 5.72 -6.72 -5.24
N VAL A 42 4.39 -6.66 -5.33
CA VAL A 42 3.68 -5.77 -6.24
C VAL A 42 2.54 -5.04 -5.54
N VAL A 43 2.30 -3.79 -5.93
CA VAL A 43 1.16 -2.99 -5.46
C VAL A 43 -0.01 -3.12 -6.43
N ALA A 44 -1.14 -3.66 -5.95
CA ALA A 44 -2.40 -3.58 -6.66
C ALA A 44 -2.98 -2.15 -6.52
N ASN A 45 -2.83 -1.33 -7.55
CA ASN A 45 -3.27 0.06 -7.53
C ASN A 45 -4.64 0.20 -8.21
N SER A 46 -5.69 0.54 -7.46
CA SER A 46 -7.01 0.78 -8.04
C SER A 46 -7.18 2.20 -8.59
N LEU A 47 -6.23 3.09 -8.33
CA LEU A 47 -6.28 4.55 -8.53
C LEU A 47 -7.30 5.27 -7.64
N GLY A 48 -7.75 4.61 -6.57
CA GLY A 48 -8.51 5.25 -5.50
C GLY A 48 -7.60 5.95 -4.48
N LYS A 49 -8.18 6.76 -3.60
CA LYS A 49 -7.42 7.50 -2.57
C LYS A 49 -6.47 6.61 -1.76
N ASP A 50 -6.93 5.45 -1.33
CA ASP A 50 -6.16 4.58 -0.44
C ASP A 50 -5.01 3.90 -1.19
N SER A 51 -5.29 3.35 -2.39
CA SER A 51 -4.25 2.69 -3.19
C SER A 51 -3.22 3.68 -3.75
N SER A 52 -3.61 4.93 -4.01
CA SER A 52 -2.69 5.99 -4.40
C SER A 52 -1.75 6.40 -3.26
N VAL A 53 -2.23 6.43 -2.01
CA VAL A 53 -1.36 6.62 -0.83
C VAL A 53 -0.41 5.43 -0.69
N ILE A 54 -0.90 4.19 -0.79
CA ILE A 54 -0.01 3.01 -0.73
C ILE A 54 1.02 3.00 -1.85
N TRP A 55 0.64 3.41 -3.06
CA TRP A 55 1.57 3.53 -4.18
C TRP A 55 2.68 4.53 -3.90
N ASP A 56 2.34 5.73 -3.41
CA ASP A 56 3.31 6.74 -3.01
C ASP A 56 4.24 6.22 -1.89
N LEU A 57 3.70 5.62 -0.83
CA LEU A 57 4.51 5.06 0.25
C LEU A 57 5.42 3.93 -0.22
N ALA A 58 4.94 3.05 -1.10
CA ALA A 58 5.76 1.98 -1.67
C ALA A 58 6.93 2.54 -2.47
N LYS A 59 6.72 3.60 -3.26
CA LYS A 59 7.77 4.25 -4.04
C LYS A 59 8.82 4.95 -3.17
N ARG A 60 8.45 5.42 -1.98
CA ARG A 60 9.39 5.94 -0.99
C ARG A 60 10.26 4.85 -0.36
N VAL A 61 9.73 3.62 -0.23
CA VAL A 61 10.50 2.46 0.26
C VAL A 61 11.48 1.97 -0.81
N SER A 62 11.01 1.82 -2.05
CA SER A 62 11.86 1.49 -3.19
C SER A 62 11.21 1.94 -4.50
N PRO A 63 11.96 2.62 -5.39
CA PRO A 63 11.46 2.94 -6.72
C PRO A 63 11.18 1.69 -7.56
N ASP A 64 11.79 0.55 -7.24
CA ASP A 64 11.71 -0.69 -8.03
C ASP A 64 10.42 -1.49 -7.78
N ILE A 65 9.70 -1.25 -6.67
CA ILE A 65 8.45 -1.96 -6.37
C ILE A 65 7.44 -1.75 -7.49
N ARG A 66 7.04 -2.83 -8.17
CA ARG A 66 6.14 -2.74 -9.32
C ARG A 66 4.70 -2.59 -8.89
N GLY A 67 3.88 -2.00 -9.75
CA GLY A 67 2.43 -1.87 -9.54
C GLY A 67 1.67 -2.40 -10.73
N PHE A 68 0.42 -2.80 -10.51
CA PHE A 68 -0.50 -3.13 -11.59
C PHE A 68 -1.88 -2.57 -11.30
N ILE A 69 -2.64 -2.33 -12.37
CA ILE A 69 -4.01 -1.85 -12.31
C ILE A 69 -4.87 -2.88 -13.03
N VAL A 70 -5.92 -3.34 -12.36
CA VAL A 70 -6.97 -4.13 -13.03
C VAL A 70 -8.06 -3.17 -13.50
N THR A 71 -8.36 -3.20 -14.79
CA THR A 71 -9.45 -2.42 -15.39
C THR A 71 -10.66 -3.30 -15.63
N THR A 72 -11.84 -2.74 -15.44
CA THR A 72 -13.11 -3.39 -15.73
C THR A 72 -13.87 -2.58 -16.80
N ARG A 73 -14.90 -3.18 -17.40
CA ARG A 73 -15.77 -2.50 -18.37
C ARG A 73 -16.34 -1.18 -17.81
N PHE A 74 -16.58 -1.13 -16.50
CA PHE A 74 -17.25 -0.03 -15.81
C PHE A 74 -16.31 0.91 -15.05
N LYS A 75 -14.99 0.83 -15.26
CA LYS A 75 -14.07 1.77 -14.63
C LYS A 75 -14.39 3.20 -15.11
N PRO A 76 -14.57 4.19 -14.21
CA PRO A 76 -14.96 5.53 -14.59
C PRO A 76 -14.01 6.13 -15.64
N PRO A 77 -14.53 6.89 -16.62
CA PRO A 77 -13.70 7.56 -17.63
C PRO A 77 -12.58 8.41 -17.02
N GLU A 78 -12.88 9.11 -15.93
CA GLU A 78 -11.93 9.98 -15.22
C GLU A 78 -10.80 9.18 -14.60
N THR A 79 -11.08 7.97 -14.09
CA THR A 79 -10.03 7.08 -13.57
C THR A 79 -9.15 6.53 -14.68
N LYS A 80 -9.72 6.28 -15.87
CA LYS A 80 -8.93 5.90 -17.05
C LYS A 80 -8.07 7.05 -17.54
N GLN A 81 -8.58 8.29 -17.49
CA GLN A 81 -7.83 9.49 -17.83
C GLN A 81 -6.69 9.75 -16.83
N PHE A 82 -6.93 9.56 -15.53
CA PHE A 82 -5.90 9.72 -14.49
C PHE A 82 -4.76 8.70 -14.61
N MET A 83 -5.02 7.55 -15.22
CA MET A 83 -4.02 6.50 -15.48
C MET A 83 -3.06 6.87 -16.62
N ALA A 84 -3.50 7.72 -17.55
CA ALA A 84 -2.87 7.99 -18.84
C ALA A 84 -1.63 8.89 -18.75
#